data_AF-A0A1I3PPC9-F1
#
_entry.id   AF-A0A1I3PPC9-F1
#
_cell.length_a   1.000
_cell.length_b   1.000
_cell.length_c   1.000
_cell.angle_alpha   90.00
_cell.angle_beta   90.00
_cell.angle_gamma   90.00
#
_symmetry.space_group_name_H-M   'P 1'
#
loop_
_entity.id
_entity.type
_entity.pdbx_description
1 polymer ?
#
loop_
_entity_poly.entity_id
_entity_poly.type
_entity_poly.pdbx_seq_one_letter_code
_entity_poly.pdbx_strand_id
1 'polypeptide(L)'
;MKVFSKKKKNITPPLPLYGWFGDYSSWEDASCETGGYHQANILKKTRNALLKIRDREAIYERDSVLFDKKEYPFPIIACLLHIAAKRENTLRVIDFGGSLGSTYFQLKDFLSPLNTLRWHVVEQPMYIEAGRQDFENEQLKFYHTIVESMAIEQPDVILLSSVVQYLAKPHDFLSELVKYEVEYLLFDRTAFISNGHDRLTIQRVPPEIYDASYPSWFFNEMQFMEHFSHYTLVADFTSYVASEADLYIDGQLAGYDKGFLLQKNAL
;
A
#
# COMPACT_ATOMS: atom_id res chain seq x y z
N MET A 1 -55.79 -5.66 -31.54
CA MET A 1 -54.34 -5.98 -31.49
C MET A 1 -53.82 -5.57 -30.11
N LYS A 2 -53.67 -6.51 -29.16
CA LYS A 2 -53.19 -6.21 -27.80
C LYS A 2 -51.67 -6.32 -27.78
N VAL A 3 -50.98 -5.19 -27.62
CA VAL A 3 -49.52 -5.14 -27.46
C VAL A 3 -49.20 -5.51 -26.01
N PHE A 4 -48.65 -6.70 -25.80
CA PHE A 4 -48.08 -7.09 -24.52
C PHE A 4 -46.72 -6.41 -24.34
N SER A 5 -46.67 -5.35 -23.55
CA SER A 5 -45.43 -4.80 -23.00
C SER A 5 -44.86 -5.81 -21.99
N LYS A 6 -43.84 -6.57 -22.38
CA LYS A 6 -43.03 -7.34 -21.44
C LYS A 6 -42.19 -6.34 -20.64
N LYS A 7 -42.56 -6.10 -19.38
CA LYS A 7 -41.65 -5.47 -18.40
C LYS A 7 -40.37 -6.28 -18.36
N LYS A 8 -39.25 -5.73 -18.85
CA LYS A 8 -37.93 -6.28 -18.58
C LYS A 8 -37.76 -6.23 -17.06
N LYS A 9 -37.64 -7.40 -16.42
CA LYS A 9 -37.15 -7.46 -15.04
C LYS A 9 -35.75 -6.85 -15.07
N ASN A 10 -35.56 -5.74 -14.35
CA ASN A 10 -34.23 -5.25 -14.01
C ASN A 10 -33.63 -6.30 -13.09
N ILE A 11 -32.98 -7.31 -13.67
CA ILE A 11 -32.15 -8.26 -12.94
C ILE A 11 -30.85 -7.51 -12.74
N THR A 12 -30.65 -6.95 -11.55
CA THR A 12 -29.34 -6.49 -11.11
C THR A 12 -28.38 -7.66 -11.27
N PRO A 13 -27.24 -7.48 -11.97
CA PRO A 13 -26.26 -8.55 -12.08
C PRO A 13 -25.84 -9.01 -10.68
N PRO A 14 -25.54 -10.30 -10.49
CA PRO A 14 -25.03 -10.78 -9.21
C PRO A 14 -23.75 -10.01 -8.86
N LEU A 15 -23.60 -9.68 -7.57
CA LEU A 15 -22.39 -9.05 -7.06
C LEU A 15 -21.16 -9.91 -7.43
N PRO A 16 -20.02 -9.29 -7.76
CA PRO A 16 -18.79 -10.03 -7.97
C PRO A 16 -18.40 -10.81 -6.72
N LEU A 17 -17.70 -11.94 -6.88
CA LEU A 17 -17.28 -12.78 -5.76
C LEU A 17 -16.11 -12.16 -4.96
N TYR A 18 -15.26 -11.40 -5.66
CA TYR A 18 -14.04 -10.78 -5.15
C TYR A 18 -14.10 -9.25 -5.36
N GLY A 19 -13.32 -8.51 -4.56
CA GLY A 19 -13.37 -7.06 -4.50
C GLY A 19 -13.73 -6.56 -3.10
N TRP A 20 -14.31 -5.37 -3.01
CA TRP A 20 -14.66 -4.72 -1.76
C TRP A 20 -16.18 -4.69 -1.55
N PHE A 21 -16.61 -4.96 -0.32
CA PHE A 21 -18.03 -5.14 0.00
C PHE A 21 -18.42 -4.50 1.32
N GLY A 22 -19.66 -4.04 1.39
CA GLY A 22 -20.29 -3.58 2.63
C GLY A 22 -19.92 -2.17 3.07
N ASP A 23 -20.45 -1.80 4.22
CA ASP A 23 -20.24 -0.53 4.90
C ASP A 23 -20.38 -0.82 6.40
N TYR A 24 -19.25 -1.13 7.03
CA TYR A 24 -19.20 -1.67 8.39
C TYR A 24 -19.05 -0.55 9.42
N SER A 25 -19.74 -0.66 10.55
CA SER A 25 -19.71 0.34 11.62
C SER A 25 -18.42 0.35 12.43
N SER A 26 -17.69 -0.77 12.47
CA SER A 26 -16.48 -0.92 13.26
C SER A 26 -15.51 -1.93 12.63
N TRP A 27 -14.22 -1.77 12.94
CA TRP A 27 -13.18 -2.71 12.51
C TRP A 27 -13.44 -4.11 13.06
N GLU A 28 -13.96 -4.21 14.27
CA GLU A 28 -14.29 -5.46 14.94
C GLU A 28 -15.42 -6.20 14.21
N ASP A 29 -16.47 -5.49 13.78
CA ASP A 29 -17.58 -6.08 13.02
C ASP A 29 -17.07 -6.65 11.69
N ALA A 30 -16.27 -5.86 10.94
CA ALA A 30 -15.68 -6.32 9.70
C ALA A 30 -14.72 -7.49 9.92
N SER A 31 -13.89 -7.43 10.98
CA SER A 31 -12.91 -8.47 11.28
C SER A 31 -13.57 -9.81 11.61
N CYS A 32 -14.70 -9.81 12.32
CA CYS A 32 -15.45 -11.03 12.65
C CYS A 32 -15.92 -11.82 11.41
N GLU A 33 -16.04 -11.17 10.25
CA GLU A 33 -16.46 -11.77 8.99
C GLU A 33 -15.27 -12.12 8.06
N THR A 34 -14.04 -11.99 8.55
CA THR A 34 -12.82 -12.18 7.75
C THR A 34 -11.81 -13.13 8.37
N GLY A 35 -10.91 -13.67 7.54
CA GLY A 35 -9.77 -14.45 8.02
C GLY A 35 -8.61 -13.60 8.55
N GLY A 36 -8.61 -12.29 8.22
CA GLY A 36 -7.56 -11.34 8.58
C GLY A 36 -6.31 -11.46 7.71
N TYR A 37 -5.40 -10.49 7.87
CA TYR A 37 -4.11 -10.42 7.14
C TYR A 37 -3.02 -11.30 7.78
N HIS A 38 -3.20 -11.75 9.02
CA HIS A 38 -2.18 -12.49 9.79
C HIS A 38 -2.08 -13.98 9.41
N GLN A 39 -2.60 -14.36 8.24
CA GLN A 39 -2.63 -15.76 7.87
C GLN A 39 -1.24 -16.22 7.39
N ALA A 40 -0.75 -17.30 7.99
CA ALA A 40 0.57 -17.86 7.68
C ALA A 40 0.75 -18.27 6.20
N ASN A 41 -0.35 -18.50 5.47
CA ASN A 41 -0.32 -18.78 4.04
C ASN A 41 0.14 -17.57 3.22
N ILE A 42 -0.22 -16.33 3.61
CA ILE A 42 0.16 -15.09 2.91
C ILE A 42 1.68 -14.94 2.99
N LEU A 43 2.24 -14.87 4.21
CA LEU A 43 3.69 -14.76 4.41
C LEU A 43 4.46 -15.87 3.69
N LYS A 44 4.01 -17.12 3.76
CA LYS A 44 4.67 -18.23 3.07
C LYS A 44 4.68 -18.03 1.55
N LYS A 45 3.55 -17.60 0.96
CA LYS A 45 3.45 -17.35 -0.48
C LYS A 45 4.34 -16.16 -0.89
N THR A 46 4.29 -15.06 -0.13
CA THR A 46 5.11 -13.87 -0.35
C THR A 46 6.60 -14.20 -0.28
N ARG A 47 7.03 -14.89 0.78
CA ARG A 47 8.41 -15.35 0.95
C ARG A 47 8.87 -16.21 -0.22
N ASN A 48 8.08 -17.18 -0.64
CA ASN A 48 8.43 -18.05 -1.77
C ASN A 48 8.57 -17.27 -3.09
N ALA A 49 7.71 -16.27 -3.33
CA ALA A 49 7.81 -15.42 -4.50
C ALA A 49 9.08 -14.54 -4.45
N LEU A 50 9.33 -13.87 -3.32
CA LEU A 50 10.46 -12.96 -3.18
C LEU A 50 11.82 -13.67 -3.12
N LEU A 51 11.90 -14.89 -2.60
CA LEU A 51 13.12 -15.70 -2.69
C LEU A 51 13.55 -15.88 -4.15
N LYS A 52 12.61 -16.16 -5.06
CA LYS A 52 12.90 -16.25 -6.50
C LYS A 52 13.38 -14.93 -7.09
N ILE A 53 12.86 -13.79 -6.62
CA ILE A 53 13.33 -12.46 -7.05
C ILE A 53 14.75 -12.18 -6.57
N ARG A 54 15.02 -12.47 -5.29
CA ARG A 54 16.34 -12.34 -4.65
C ARG A 54 17.38 -13.19 -5.39
N ASP A 55 17.02 -14.45 -5.66
CA ASP A 55 17.89 -15.45 -6.28
C ASP A 55 17.94 -15.35 -7.82
N ARG A 56 17.27 -14.33 -8.39
CA ARG A 56 17.23 -14.03 -9.84
C ARG A 56 16.58 -15.14 -10.68
N GLU A 57 15.74 -15.96 -10.09
CA GLU A 57 14.91 -16.97 -10.76
C GLU A 57 13.62 -16.37 -11.34
N ALA A 58 13.19 -15.23 -10.82
CA ALA A 58 12.08 -14.43 -11.33
C ALA A 58 12.45 -12.94 -11.30
N ILE A 59 11.72 -12.10 -12.05
CA ILE A 59 12.08 -10.69 -12.22
C ILE A 59 11.17 -9.71 -11.46
N TYR A 60 9.93 -10.10 -11.19
CA TYR A 60 8.96 -9.24 -10.52
C TYR A 60 7.88 -10.06 -9.80
N GLU A 61 7.45 -9.55 -8.65
CA GLU A 61 6.28 -10.03 -7.93
C GLU A 61 5.41 -8.86 -7.50
N ARG A 62 4.10 -9.08 -7.47
CA ARG A 62 3.11 -8.20 -6.81
C ARG A 62 2.11 -9.07 -6.09
N ASP A 63 1.83 -8.76 -4.83
CA ASP A 63 0.92 -9.52 -3.97
C ASP A 63 1.25 -11.03 -3.94
N SER A 64 2.53 -11.39 -4.02
CA SER A 64 3.04 -12.77 -4.10
C SER A 64 2.82 -13.50 -5.44
N VAL A 65 2.27 -12.83 -6.45
CA VAL A 65 2.13 -13.36 -7.81
C VAL A 65 3.38 -12.98 -8.61
N LEU A 66 3.97 -13.95 -9.31
CA LEU A 66 5.12 -13.71 -10.19
C LEU A 66 4.65 -13.21 -11.56
N PHE A 67 5.43 -12.31 -12.15
CA PHE A 67 5.16 -11.74 -13.46
C PHE A 67 6.40 -11.86 -14.36
N ASP A 68 6.17 -12.18 -15.64
CA ASP A 68 7.23 -12.28 -16.66
C ASP A 68 7.69 -10.92 -17.18
N LYS A 69 6.98 -9.85 -16.82
CA LYS A 69 7.33 -8.47 -17.13
C LYS A 69 7.29 -7.64 -15.86
N LYS A 70 8.39 -6.98 -15.56
CA LYS A 70 8.47 -6.05 -14.43
C LYS A 70 7.66 -4.78 -14.72
N GLU A 71 6.74 -4.48 -13.83
CA GLU A 71 5.98 -3.24 -13.84
C GLU A 71 6.61 -2.27 -12.85
N TYR A 72 6.92 -1.07 -13.32
CA TYR A 72 7.57 -0.05 -12.50
C TYR A 72 6.59 1.04 -12.11
N PRO A 73 6.51 1.39 -10.82
CA PRO A 73 5.74 2.53 -10.36
C PRO A 73 6.56 3.79 -10.61
N PHE A 74 6.57 4.26 -11.87
CA PHE A 74 7.33 5.45 -12.26
C PHE A 74 7.03 6.69 -11.40
N PRO A 75 5.79 6.92 -10.90
CA PRO A 75 5.56 8.02 -9.95
C PRO A 75 6.36 7.88 -8.65
N ILE A 76 6.42 6.69 -8.04
CA ILE A 76 7.24 6.43 -6.85
C ILE A 76 8.71 6.64 -7.16
N ILE A 77 9.19 6.08 -8.28
CA ILE A 77 10.59 6.24 -8.73
C ILE A 77 10.94 7.71 -8.88
N ALA A 78 10.08 8.49 -9.54
CA ALA A 78 10.28 9.93 -9.74
C ALA A 78 10.35 10.68 -8.41
N CYS A 79 9.46 10.36 -7.46
CA CYS A 79 9.47 10.96 -6.12
C CYS A 79 10.75 10.62 -5.34
N LEU A 80 11.16 9.35 -5.32
CA LEU A 80 12.37 8.92 -4.61
C LEU A 80 13.65 9.52 -5.23
N LEU A 81 13.75 9.56 -6.55
CA LEU A 81 14.88 10.18 -7.24
C LEU A 81 14.89 11.71 -7.08
N HIS A 82 13.71 12.35 -7.03
CA HIS A 82 13.59 13.78 -6.71
C HIS A 82 14.17 14.10 -5.32
N ILE A 83 13.84 13.27 -4.32
CA ILE A 83 14.39 13.40 -2.96
C ILE A 83 15.89 13.17 -2.98
N ALA A 84 16.37 12.11 -3.62
CA ALA A 84 17.79 11.78 -3.70
C ALA A 84 18.63 12.89 -4.37
N ALA A 85 18.09 13.53 -5.41
CA ALA A 85 18.72 14.66 -6.09
C ALA A 85 18.94 15.88 -5.16
N LYS A 86 18.08 16.05 -4.14
CA LYS A 86 18.23 17.07 -3.09
C LYS A 86 19.13 16.64 -1.93
N ARG A 87 19.65 15.41 -1.96
CA ARG A 87 20.39 14.74 -0.87
C ARG A 87 21.73 14.18 -1.33
N GLU A 88 22.42 14.92 -2.20
CA GLU A 88 23.75 14.53 -2.70
C GLU A 88 23.77 13.10 -3.27
N ASN A 89 22.68 12.71 -3.94
CA ASN A 89 22.47 11.38 -4.51
C ASN A 89 22.45 10.26 -3.46
N THR A 90 21.95 10.55 -2.25
CA THR A 90 21.69 9.59 -1.18
C THR A 90 20.20 9.50 -0.86
N LEU A 91 19.73 8.36 -0.36
CA LEU A 91 18.32 8.17 -0.02
C LEU A 91 18.17 7.21 1.17
N ARG A 92 17.44 7.67 2.19
CA ARG A 92 17.03 6.88 3.36
C ARG A 92 15.51 6.75 3.39
N VAL A 93 15.02 5.54 3.22
CA VAL A 93 13.58 5.21 3.15
C VAL A 93 13.19 4.39 4.36
N ILE A 94 12.11 4.78 5.04
CA ILE A 94 11.30 3.86 5.84
C ILE A 94 10.13 3.38 4.98
N ASP A 95 10.00 2.09 4.79
CA ASP A 95 8.93 1.43 4.03
C ASP A 95 7.98 0.74 5.03
N PHE A 96 6.90 1.44 5.38
CA PHE A 96 5.94 0.98 6.39
C PHE A 96 4.96 -0.01 5.76
N GLY A 97 4.92 -1.24 6.26
CA GLY A 97 4.21 -2.35 5.62
C GLY A 97 4.94 -2.90 4.39
N GLY A 98 6.26 -2.68 4.28
CA GLY A 98 7.07 -3.08 3.11
C GLY A 98 7.26 -4.58 2.90
N SER A 99 6.54 -5.44 3.64
CA SER A 99 6.59 -6.90 3.55
C SER A 99 8.02 -7.44 3.74
N LEU A 100 8.56 -8.21 2.79
CA LEU A 100 9.95 -8.70 2.80
C LEU A 100 10.85 -7.89 1.85
N GLY A 101 10.48 -6.62 1.59
CA GLY A 101 11.19 -5.71 0.69
C GLY A 101 10.67 -5.75 -0.76
N SER A 102 9.40 -6.05 -0.98
CA SER A 102 8.79 -6.13 -2.32
C SER A 102 9.08 -4.88 -3.16
N THR A 103 8.78 -3.70 -2.60
CA THR A 103 9.01 -2.42 -3.27
C THR A 103 10.50 -2.15 -3.45
N TYR A 104 11.34 -2.48 -2.48
CA TYR A 104 12.80 -2.40 -2.63
C TYR A 104 13.29 -3.19 -3.86
N PHE A 105 12.91 -4.46 -4.00
CA PHE A 105 13.31 -5.28 -5.14
C PHE A 105 12.70 -4.80 -6.46
N GLN A 106 11.49 -4.24 -6.42
CA GLN A 106 10.86 -3.63 -7.58
C GLN A 106 11.64 -2.40 -8.05
N LEU A 107 12.14 -1.57 -7.14
CA LEU A 107 12.75 -0.28 -7.47
C LEU A 107 14.26 -0.30 -7.61
N LYS A 108 14.94 -1.34 -7.12
CA LYS A 108 16.41 -1.42 -7.04
C LYS A 108 17.15 -1.05 -8.32
N ASP A 109 16.59 -1.34 -9.49
CA ASP A 109 17.26 -1.10 -10.77
C ASP A 109 17.43 0.41 -11.01
N PHE A 110 16.42 1.22 -10.65
CA PHE A 110 16.45 2.67 -10.76
C PHE A 110 17.21 3.35 -9.60
N LEU A 111 17.28 2.69 -8.44
CA LEU A 111 17.97 3.22 -7.25
C LEU A 111 19.44 2.77 -7.17
N SER A 112 19.88 1.83 -8.01
CA SER A 112 21.26 1.35 -8.06
C SER A 112 22.33 2.41 -8.37
N PRO A 113 22.05 3.51 -9.11
CA PRO A 113 23.02 4.59 -9.32
C PRO A 113 23.20 5.54 -8.13
N LEU A 114 22.43 5.39 -7.04
CA LEU A 114 22.58 6.23 -5.86
C LEU A 114 23.92 5.98 -5.16
N ASN A 115 24.53 7.03 -4.63
CA ASN A 115 25.77 6.92 -3.85
C ASN A 115 25.56 6.12 -2.57
N THR A 116 24.39 6.27 -1.95
CA THR A 116 23.99 5.54 -0.74
C THR A 116 22.50 5.31 -0.75
N LEU A 117 22.09 4.07 -0.53
CA LEU A 117 20.71 3.66 -0.34
C LEU A 117 20.57 2.94 1.00
N ARG A 118 19.63 3.40 1.82
CA ARG A 118 19.19 2.74 3.04
C ARG A 118 17.69 2.54 2.97
N TRP A 119 17.26 1.29 3.13
CA TRP A 119 15.86 0.88 3.02
C TRP A 119 15.47 0.11 4.26
N HIS A 120 14.70 0.75 5.13
CA HIS A 120 14.25 0.19 6.39
C HIS A 120 12.80 -0.24 6.25
N VAL A 121 12.53 -1.54 6.23
CA VAL A 121 11.16 -2.06 6.28
C VAL A 121 10.69 -2.08 7.73
N VAL A 122 9.50 -1.52 7.97
CA VAL A 122 8.79 -1.63 9.25
C VAL A 122 7.61 -2.57 9.06
N GLU A 123 7.61 -3.69 9.80
CA GLU A 123 6.59 -4.74 9.63
C GLU A 123 6.32 -5.54 10.92
N GLN A 124 5.31 -6.40 10.87
CA GLN A 124 4.90 -7.31 11.93
C GLN A 124 5.95 -8.39 12.24
N PRO A 125 5.98 -8.93 13.48
CA PRO A 125 7.07 -9.80 13.95
C PRO A 125 7.43 -10.97 13.03
N MET A 126 6.46 -11.65 12.44
CA MET A 126 6.73 -12.80 11.56
C MET A 126 7.40 -12.40 10.23
N TYR A 127 7.07 -11.22 9.70
CA TYR A 127 7.73 -10.67 8.51
C TYR A 127 9.14 -10.19 8.84
N ILE A 128 9.34 -9.60 10.03
CA ILE A 128 10.68 -9.18 10.48
C ILE A 128 11.62 -10.36 10.62
N GLU A 129 11.17 -11.46 11.24
CA GLU A 129 12.00 -12.65 11.39
C GLU A 129 12.42 -13.22 10.02
N ALA A 130 11.45 -13.41 9.12
CA ALA A 130 11.73 -13.89 7.76
C ALA A 130 12.59 -12.91 6.94
N GLY A 131 12.33 -11.61 7.07
CA GLY A 131 13.07 -10.53 6.42
C GLY A 131 14.54 -10.53 6.83
N ARG A 132 14.81 -10.58 8.14
CA ARG A 132 16.16 -10.66 8.71
C ARG A 132 16.89 -11.93 8.29
N GLN A 133 16.19 -13.06 8.30
CA GLN A 133 16.79 -14.35 7.95
C GLN A 133 17.18 -14.44 6.46
N ASP A 134 16.32 -13.96 5.56
CA ASP A 134 16.43 -14.29 4.14
C ASP A 134 16.77 -13.10 3.22
N PHE A 135 16.43 -11.86 3.61
CA PHE A 135 16.47 -10.71 2.70
C PHE A 135 17.38 -9.57 3.16
N GLU A 136 17.67 -9.52 4.46
CA GLU A 136 18.51 -8.46 5.03
C GLU A 136 19.91 -8.43 4.40
N ASN A 137 20.38 -7.23 4.09
CA ASN A 137 21.71 -6.99 3.55
C ASN A 137 22.23 -5.62 4.01
N GLU A 138 23.24 -5.06 3.33
CA GLU A 138 23.83 -3.77 3.67
C GLU A 138 22.89 -2.57 3.44
N GLN A 139 21.91 -2.70 2.55
CA GLN A 139 20.96 -1.64 2.18
C GLN A 139 19.58 -1.87 2.78
N LEU A 140 19.08 -3.11 2.72
CA LEU A 140 17.74 -3.50 3.19
C LEU A 140 17.82 -4.03 4.62
N LYS A 141 17.12 -3.37 5.55
CA LYS A 141 17.04 -3.71 6.99
C LYS A 141 15.59 -3.79 7.47
N PHE A 142 15.35 -4.49 8.57
CA PHE A 142 14.00 -4.77 9.09
C PHE A 142 13.86 -4.36 10.56
N TYR A 143 12.77 -3.65 10.89
CA TYR A 143 12.47 -3.11 12.23
C TYR A 143 11.02 -3.33 12.63
N HIS A 144 10.74 -3.41 13.92
CA HIS A 144 9.37 -3.59 14.41
C HIS A 144 8.57 -2.29 14.42
N THR A 145 9.23 -1.14 14.52
CA THR A 145 8.56 0.16 14.61
C THR A 145 9.32 1.26 13.85
N ILE A 146 8.60 2.32 13.49
CA ILE A 146 9.20 3.54 12.91
C ILE A 146 10.23 4.14 13.89
N VAL A 147 9.90 4.20 15.18
CA VAL A 147 10.80 4.73 16.23
C VAL A 147 12.11 3.95 16.33
N GLU A 148 12.06 2.61 16.30
CA GLU A 148 13.25 1.77 16.33
C GLU A 148 14.16 2.04 15.12
N SER A 149 13.56 2.17 13.93
CA SER A 149 14.29 2.52 12.70
C SER A 149 14.92 3.92 12.79
N MET A 150 14.17 4.93 13.25
CA MET A 150 14.64 6.31 13.38
C MET A 150 15.71 6.50 14.46
N ALA A 151 15.79 5.60 15.44
CA ALA A 151 16.85 5.60 16.44
C ALA A 151 18.23 5.25 15.84
N ILE A 152 18.26 4.59 14.69
CA ILE A 152 19.48 4.29 13.94
C ILE A 152 19.88 5.49 13.08
N GLU A 153 18.95 5.98 12.26
CA GLU A 153 19.16 7.13 11.40
C GLU A 153 17.83 7.79 11.01
N GLN A 154 17.87 9.12 10.80
CA GLN A 154 16.70 9.86 10.33
C GLN A 154 16.44 9.59 8.84
N PRO A 155 15.21 9.19 8.47
CA PRO A 155 14.86 8.96 7.07
C PRO A 155 14.66 10.28 6.32
N ASP A 156 14.85 10.23 5.01
CA ASP A 156 14.41 11.32 4.13
C ASP A 156 12.91 11.21 3.86
N VAL A 157 12.39 9.99 3.76
CA VAL A 157 11.01 9.71 3.40
C VAL A 157 10.45 8.49 4.13
N ILE A 158 9.18 8.58 4.53
CA ILE A 158 8.37 7.40 4.88
C ILE A 158 7.48 7.07 3.67
N LEU A 159 7.64 5.87 3.13
CA LEU A 159 6.81 5.29 2.09
C LEU A 159 5.68 4.47 2.72
N LEU A 160 4.45 4.73 2.27
CA LEU A 160 3.24 4.02 2.65
C LEU A 160 2.53 3.56 1.37
N SER A 161 2.87 2.37 0.87
CA SER A 161 2.27 1.82 -0.35
C SER A 161 1.23 0.75 0.00
N SER A 162 -0.05 1.03 -0.25
CA SER A 162 -1.18 0.12 0.00
C SER A 162 -1.21 -0.48 1.41
N VAL A 163 -1.02 0.35 2.43
CA VAL A 163 -0.90 -0.12 3.84
C VAL A 163 -1.92 0.51 4.78
N VAL A 164 -2.18 1.82 4.65
CA VAL A 164 -2.96 2.57 5.65
C VAL A 164 -4.41 2.10 5.71
N GLN A 165 -5.00 1.74 4.57
CA GLN A 165 -6.37 1.22 4.50
C GLN A 165 -6.58 -0.09 5.27
N TYR A 166 -5.51 -0.79 5.64
CA TYR A 166 -5.56 -2.07 6.35
C TYR A 166 -5.25 -1.93 7.85
N LEU A 167 -5.18 -0.71 8.36
CA LEU A 167 -5.04 -0.45 9.79
C LEU A 167 -6.39 -0.34 10.48
N ALA A 168 -6.48 -0.84 11.72
CA ALA A 168 -7.72 -0.77 12.51
C ALA A 168 -8.13 0.66 12.88
N LYS A 169 -7.14 1.52 13.13
CA LYS A 169 -7.33 2.94 13.50
C LYS A 169 -6.46 3.84 12.62
N PRO A 170 -6.79 3.98 11.33
CA PRO A 170 -5.92 4.64 10.37
C PRO A 170 -5.72 6.13 10.72
N HIS A 171 -6.76 6.85 11.13
CA HIS A 171 -6.63 8.26 11.52
C HIS A 171 -5.76 8.49 12.77
N ASP A 172 -5.79 7.59 13.75
CA ASP A 172 -4.89 7.66 14.91
C ASP A 172 -3.43 7.50 14.45
N PHE A 173 -3.19 6.54 13.55
CA PHE A 173 -1.88 6.33 12.94
C PHE A 173 -1.41 7.53 12.11
N LEU A 174 -2.27 8.14 11.29
CA LEU A 174 -1.91 9.34 10.50
C LEU A 174 -1.57 10.52 11.41
N SER A 175 -2.32 10.72 12.49
CA SER A 175 -2.04 11.71 13.52
C SER A 175 -0.73 11.44 14.28
N GLU A 176 -0.33 10.19 14.42
CA GLU A 176 0.99 9.82 14.97
C GLU A 176 2.10 10.03 13.95
N LEU A 177 1.88 9.65 12.68
CA LEU A 177 2.83 9.70 11.59
C LEU A 177 3.44 11.10 11.42
N VAL A 178 2.60 12.14 11.49
CA VAL A 178 3.05 13.54 11.36
C VAL A 178 3.94 14.02 12.52
N LYS A 179 3.88 13.36 13.68
CA LYS A 179 4.72 13.70 14.85
C LYS A 179 6.16 13.24 14.69
N TYR A 180 6.44 12.33 13.75
CA TYR A 180 7.81 11.94 13.42
C TYR A 180 8.58 13.03 12.68
N GLU A 181 7.89 14.08 12.20
CA GLU A 181 8.51 15.26 11.62
C GLU A 181 9.42 15.00 10.41
N VAL A 182 9.26 13.85 9.74
CA VAL A 182 10.00 13.47 8.55
C VAL A 182 9.68 14.42 7.39
N GLU A 183 10.72 14.81 6.62
CA GLU A 183 10.56 15.82 5.57
C GLU A 183 9.60 15.38 4.48
N TYR A 184 9.65 14.12 4.03
CA TYR A 184 8.75 13.61 3.00
C TYR A 184 7.89 12.46 3.49
N LEU A 185 6.61 12.49 3.12
CA LEU A 185 5.70 11.35 3.23
C LEU A 185 5.23 11.00 1.82
N LEU A 186 5.42 9.75 1.42
CA LEU A 186 5.05 9.26 0.10
C LEU A 186 3.98 8.19 0.26
N PHE A 187 2.76 8.53 -0.14
CA PHE A 187 1.66 7.59 -0.20
C PHE A 187 1.55 7.04 -1.61
N ASP A 188 1.31 5.74 -1.70
CA ASP A 188 1.04 5.05 -2.95
C ASP A 188 -0.11 4.07 -2.71
N ARG A 189 -0.89 3.82 -3.76
CA ARG A 189 -1.97 2.83 -3.73
C ARG A 189 -2.96 2.98 -2.55
N THR A 190 -3.35 4.21 -2.24
CA THR A 190 -4.28 4.53 -1.14
C THR A 190 -5.70 4.64 -1.68
N ALA A 191 -6.63 3.89 -1.07
CA ALA A 191 -8.02 3.82 -1.51
C ALA A 191 -8.86 4.99 -0.95
N PHE A 192 -9.50 5.73 -1.84
CA PHE A 192 -10.39 6.84 -1.50
C PHE A 192 -11.82 6.57 -1.97
N ILE A 193 -12.80 7.05 -1.22
CA ILE A 193 -14.20 7.04 -1.62
C ILE A 193 -14.51 8.28 -2.46
N SER A 194 -15.26 8.11 -3.55
CA SER A 194 -15.60 9.23 -4.43
C SER A 194 -16.50 10.27 -3.77
N ASN A 195 -17.33 9.87 -2.80
CA ASN A 195 -18.24 10.74 -2.07
C ASN A 195 -18.55 10.19 -0.67
N GLY A 196 -18.85 11.07 0.27
CA GLY A 196 -19.29 10.69 1.62
C GLY A 196 -18.15 10.61 2.62
N HIS A 197 -18.40 9.96 3.76
CA HIS A 197 -17.41 9.72 4.80
C HIS A 197 -16.54 8.50 4.47
N ASP A 198 -15.47 8.32 5.24
CA ASP A 198 -14.74 7.05 5.29
C ASP A 198 -15.69 5.86 5.31
N ARG A 199 -15.41 4.88 4.44
CA ARG A 199 -16.22 3.67 4.30
C ARG A 199 -15.38 2.46 4.63
N LEU A 200 -15.76 1.75 5.68
CA LEU A 200 -15.14 0.48 6.02
C LEU A 200 -15.79 -0.65 5.23
N THR A 201 -14.96 -1.42 4.54
CA THR A 201 -15.39 -2.56 3.71
C THR A 201 -14.68 -3.83 4.17
N ILE A 202 -15.13 -4.97 3.65
CA ILE A 202 -14.31 -6.18 3.60
C ILE A 202 -13.78 -6.34 2.19
N GLN A 203 -12.48 -6.55 2.05
CA GLN A 203 -11.87 -7.02 0.82
C GLN A 203 -11.88 -8.54 0.78
N ARG A 204 -12.36 -9.12 -0.31
CA ARG A 204 -12.24 -10.56 -0.63
C ARG A 204 -11.26 -10.70 -1.79
N VAL A 205 -10.14 -11.36 -1.53
CA VAL A 205 -9.04 -11.48 -2.48
C VAL A 205 -9.27 -12.69 -3.40
N PRO A 206 -9.04 -12.56 -4.72
CA PRO A 206 -9.07 -13.72 -5.62
C PRO A 206 -8.05 -14.79 -5.20
N PRO A 207 -8.43 -16.08 -5.17
CA PRO A 207 -7.57 -17.17 -4.69
C PRO A 207 -6.31 -17.37 -5.53
N GLU A 208 -6.29 -16.86 -6.77
CA GLU A 208 -5.10 -16.81 -7.62
C GLU A 208 -3.97 -16.00 -6.95
N ILE A 209 -4.33 -14.94 -6.20
CA ILE A 209 -3.42 -14.15 -5.37
C ILE A 209 -3.22 -14.83 -4.02
N TYR A 210 -4.28 -15.07 -3.26
CA TYR A 210 -4.33 -15.98 -2.10
C TYR A 210 -5.77 -16.02 -1.57
N ASP A 211 -6.15 -17.12 -0.92
CA ASP A 211 -7.45 -17.23 -0.27
C ASP A 211 -7.43 -16.46 1.06
N ALA A 212 -7.89 -15.21 1.03
CA ALA A 212 -8.01 -14.36 2.20
C ALA A 212 -9.12 -13.31 2.04
N SER A 213 -9.55 -12.82 3.19
CA SER A 213 -10.34 -11.62 3.32
C SER A 213 -9.89 -10.84 4.54
N TYR A 214 -10.03 -9.52 4.49
CA TYR A 214 -9.70 -8.63 5.60
C TYR A 214 -10.43 -7.28 5.46
N PRO A 215 -10.61 -6.53 6.56
CA PRO A 215 -11.20 -5.21 6.51
C PRO A 215 -10.32 -4.23 5.74
N SER A 216 -10.94 -3.26 5.07
CA SER A 216 -10.25 -2.27 4.26
C SER A 216 -11.04 -0.96 4.23
N TRP A 217 -10.37 0.14 4.57
CA TRP A 217 -10.94 1.48 4.52
C TRP A 217 -10.85 2.09 3.12
N PHE A 218 -11.92 2.78 2.72
CA PHE A 218 -11.90 3.80 1.67
C PHE A 218 -12.03 5.15 2.33
N PHE A 219 -11.01 5.99 2.20
CA PHE A 219 -10.95 7.26 2.90
C PHE A 219 -11.72 8.37 2.18
N ASN A 220 -12.34 9.27 2.94
CA ASN A 220 -12.66 10.59 2.44
C ASN A 220 -11.36 11.37 2.26
N GLU A 221 -11.05 11.79 1.03
CA GLU A 221 -9.76 12.43 0.72
C GLU A 221 -9.55 13.72 1.52
N MET A 222 -10.60 14.54 1.70
CA MET A 222 -10.48 15.79 2.45
C MET A 222 -10.11 15.53 3.93
N GLN A 223 -10.82 14.61 4.60
CA GLN A 223 -10.56 14.24 6.00
C GLN A 223 -9.19 13.56 6.16
N PHE A 224 -8.77 12.76 5.17
CA PHE A 224 -7.42 12.20 5.15
C PHE A 224 -6.35 13.31 5.09
N MET A 225 -6.54 14.30 4.21
CA MET A 225 -5.56 15.36 4.00
C MET A 225 -5.49 16.37 5.16
N GLU A 226 -6.53 16.48 6.00
CA GLU A 226 -6.54 17.32 7.20
C GLU A 226 -5.42 16.96 8.20
N HIS A 227 -5.01 15.69 8.27
CA HIS A 227 -3.87 15.26 9.10
C HIS A 227 -2.56 15.95 8.71
N PHE A 228 -2.44 16.41 7.47
CA PHE A 228 -1.20 16.88 6.87
C PHE A 228 -1.17 18.40 6.64
N SER A 229 -1.89 19.18 7.46
CA SER A 229 -1.94 20.65 7.34
C SER A 229 -0.57 21.37 7.40
N HIS A 230 0.45 20.72 7.98
CA HIS A 230 1.84 21.22 8.04
C HIS A 230 2.72 20.71 6.88
N TYR A 231 2.13 20.06 5.88
CA TYR A 231 2.79 19.59 4.69
C TYR A 231 2.20 20.28 3.45
N THR A 232 3.01 20.41 2.42
CA THR A 232 2.62 20.85 1.08
C THR A 232 2.56 19.63 0.16
N LEU A 233 1.50 19.55 -0.64
CA LEU A 233 1.40 18.58 -1.73
C LEU A 233 2.39 18.93 -2.84
N VAL A 234 3.37 18.06 -3.08
CA VAL A 234 4.38 18.22 -4.13
C VAL A 234 3.90 17.65 -5.45
N ALA A 235 3.28 16.46 -5.41
CA ALA A 235 2.74 15.77 -6.56
C ALA A 235 1.64 14.81 -6.13
N ASP A 236 0.67 14.57 -7.00
CA ASP A 236 -0.26 13.45 -6.92
C ASP A 236 -0.26 12.64 -8.23
N PHE A 237 -0.68 11.38 -8.11
CA PHE A 237 -0.66 10.42 -9.21
C PHE A 237 -1.64 9.27 -8.96
N THR A 238 -1.96 8.54 -10.02
CA THR A 238 -2.79 7.33 -9.96
C THR A 238 -1.93 6.08 -9.81
N SER A 239 -2.51 4.97 -9.35
CA SER A 239 -1.84 3.66 -9.36
C SER A 239 -1.20 3.36 -10.71
N TYR A 240 -0.01 2.75 -10.67
CA TYR A 240 0.64 2.17 -11.83
C TYR A 240 -0.01 0.85 -12.27
N VAL A 241 -0.88 0.29 -11.42
CA VAL A 241 -1.70 -0.88 -11.71
C VAL A 241 -3.00 -0.40 -12.35
N ALA A 242 -3.13 -0.55 -13.66
CA ALA A 242 -4.26 0.01 -14.42
C ALA A 242 -5.63 -0.44 -13.90
N SER A 243 -5.74 -1.65 -13.34
CA SER A 243 -6.98 -2.18 -12.76
C SER A 243 -7.32 -1.64 -11.37
N GLU A 244 -6.42 -0.87 -10.75
CA GLU A 244 -6.63 -0.31 -9.41
C GLU A 244 -6.96 1.18 -9.44
N ALA A 245 -6.86 1.86 -10.57
CA ALA A 245 -7.20 3.29 -10.66
C ALA A 245 -8.68 3.54 -10.29
N ASP A 246 -9.58 2.68 -10.77
CA ASP A 246 -11.00 2.70 -10.50
C ASP A 246 -11.37 1.55 -9.55
N LEU A 247 -11.94 1.87 -8.39
CA LEU A 247 -12.25 0.89 -7.36
C LEU A 247 -13.76 0.69 -7.20
N TYR A 248 -14.16 -0.59 -7.18
CA TYR A 248 -15.56 -0.99 -7.11
C TYR A 248 -15.91 -1.50 -5.72
N ILE A 249 -16.98 -0.95 -5.14
CA ILE A 249 -17.55 -1.39 -3.87
C ILE A 249 -18.97 -1.87 -4.15
N ASP A 250 -19.30 -3.09 -3.71
CA ASP A 250 -20.57 -3.75 -4.03
C ASP A 250 -20.88 -3.75 -5.55
N GLY A 251 -19.84 -3.96 -6.36
CA GLY A 251 -19.94 -3.97 -7.82
C GLY A 251 -20.25 -2.61 -8.48
N GLN A 252 -20.21 -1.51 -7.73
CA GLN A 252 -20.39 -0.16 -8.24
C GLN A 252 -19.08 0.62 -8.17
N LEU A 253 -18.77 1.39 -9.22
CA LEU A 253 -17.65 2.32 -9.19
C LEU A 253 -17.92 3.38 -8.12
N ALA A 254 -17.17 3.31 -7.02
CA ALA A 254 -17.45 4.08 -5.81
C ALA A 254 -16.19 4.67 -5.16
N GLY A 255 -15.02 4.18 -5.54
CA GLY A 255 -13.75 4.71 -5.08
C GLY A 255 -12.72 4.76 -6.19
N TYR A 256 -11.55 5.26 -5.83
CA TYR A 256 -10.39 5.39 -6.70
C TYR A 256 -9.13 5.23 -5.89
N ASP A 257 -8.05 4.87 -6.59
CA ASP A 257 -6.73 4.85 -6.01
C ASP A 257 -6.00 6.17 -6.24
N LYS A 258 -5.27 6.63 -5.22
CA LYS A 258 -4.42 7.81 -5.34
C LYS A 258 -3.12 7.63 -4.56
N GLY A 259 -2.03 8.07 -5.18
CA GLY A 259 -0.75 8.27 -4.53
C GLY A 259 -0.35 9.75 -4.58
N PHE A 260 0.49 10.16 -3.63
CA PHE A 260 0.92 11.55 -3.51
C PHE A 260 2.19 11.67 -2.66
N LEU A 261 2.97 12.70 -2.99
CA LEU A 261 4.15 13.10 -2.24
C LEU A 261 3.82 14.38 -1.46
N LEU A 262 4.00 14.31 -0.14
CA LEU A 262 3.92 15.44 0.77
C LEU A 262 5.32 15.85 1.21
N GLN A 263 5.55 17.15 1.31
CA GLN A 263 6.77 17.71 1.88
C GLN A 263 6.42 18.59 3.07
N LYS A 264 7.09 18.39 4.20
CA LYS A 264 6.94 19.20 5.42
C LYS A 264 7.27 20.66 5.12
N ASN A 265 6.44 21.58 5.59
CA ASN A 265 6.69 23.00 5.45
C ASN A 265 7.94 23.40 6.24
N ALA A 266 8.79 24.25 5.64
CA ALA A 266 9.87 24.88 6.38
C ALA A 266 9.28 25.77 7.48
N LEU A 267 9.81 25.67 8.71
CA LEU A 267 9.50 26.57 9.81
C LEU A 267 9.98 28.00 9.53
#